data_AF-H6N6N7-F1
#
_entry.id   AF-H6N6N7-F1
#
_cell.length_a   1.000
_cell.length_b   1.000
_cell.length_c   1.000
_cell.angle_alpha   90.00
_cell.angle_beta   90.00
_cell.angle_gamma   90.00
#
_symmetry.space_group_name_H-M   'P 1'
#
loop_
_entity.id
_entity.type
_entity.pdbx_description
1 polymer ?
#
loop_
_entity_poly.entity_id
_entity_poly.type
_entity_poly.pdbx_seq_one_letter_code
_entity_poly.pdbx_strand_id
1 'polypeptide(L)'
;MSKALLSGSVLTVGTGLGLGVSAIGGARNSQVALTKLKEDVEESVVSDTVQEQPAKCDIYSVQRSDATKGEAKLEGGDFLEKEITDPTLKQQVQSACATSGKAYLAKKNSSWIYRPEDQNKQWTSVSGDEEPKCLLYAVQNSSERKAKSVNEEFLKKEVKDESEKQKIDDACKRTRKAYLANLGSSKGWGYRSSDQSVQWNLVS
;
A
#
# COMPACT_ATOMS: atom_id res chain seq x y z
N MET A 1 -9.51 -15.15 51.13
CA MET A 1 -10.54 -14.28 51.69
C MET A 1 -10.03 -12.85 51.74
N SER A 2 -10.58 -11.97 50.91
CA SER A 2 -10.86 -10.55 51.20
C SER A 2 -11.63 -9.96 50.02
N LYS A 3 -12.75 -9.34 50.36
CA LYS A 3 -13.72 -8.68 49.47
C LYS A 3 -13.43 -7.17 49.45
N ALA A 4 -13.67 -6.50 48.33
CA ALA A 4 -14.07 -5.08 48.23
C ALA A 4 -14.62 -4.84 46.80
N LEU A 5 -15.94 -4.73 46.61
CA LEU A 5 -16.78 -3.49 46.58
C LEU A 5 -16.56 -2.67 45.27
N LEU A 6 -17.42 -2.82 44.25
CA LEU A 6 -18.69 -2.11 43.97
C LEU A 6 -18.58 -0.57 43.94
N SER A 7 -18.72 0.03 42.74
CA SER A 7 -19.60 1.18 42.51
C SER A 7 -19.57 1.57 41.02
N GLY A 8 -20.69 1.42 40.33
CA GLY A 8 -20.87 1.85 38.94
C GLY A 8 -21.25 3.32 38.81
N SER A 9 -21.44 3.76 37.57
CA SER A 9 -22.51 4.67 37.16
C SER A 9 -22.69 4.61 35.64
N VAL A 10 -23.96 4.56 35.24
CA VAL A 10 -24.50 4.57 33.88
C VAL A 10 -24.91 6.00 33.55
N LEU A 11 -24.59 6.49 32.35
CA LEU A 11 -25.14 7.71 31.74
C LEU A 11 -25.11 7.54 30.22
N THR A 12 -26.05 7.96 29.36
CA THR A 12 -27.47 8.35 29.39
C THR A 12 -27.83 8.39 27.90
N VAL A 13 -28.93 7.75 27.49
CA VAL A 13 -29.37 7.78 26.08
C VAL A 13 -30.09 9.10 25.82
N GLY A 14 -29.54 9.96 24.96
CA GLY A 14 -30.16 11.21 24.54
C GLY A 14 -30.86 11.06 23.19
N THR A 15 -32.17 10.85 23.22
CA THR A 15 -33.07 11.01 22.07
C THR A 15 -33.40 12.50 21.89
N GLY A 16 -33.04 13.06 20.73
CA GLY A 16 -33.40 14.42 20.34
C GLY A 16 -34.33 14.43 19.14
N LEU A 17 -35.64 14.34 19.39
CA LEU A 17 -36.71 14.68 18.44
C LEU A 17 -36.96 16.19 18.55
N GLY A 18 -36.65 16.93 17.48
CA GLY A 18 -37.00 18.33 17.33
C GLY A 18 -37.89 18.55 16.12
N LEU A 19 -39.21 18.53 16.33
CA LEU A 19 -40.23 19.00 15.40
C LEU A 19 -40.67 20.41 15.82
N GLY A 20 -40.75 21.33 14.85
CA GLY A 20 -41.55 22.55 14.91
C GLY A 20 -40.75 23.86 14.96
N VAL A 21 -41.19 25.01 14.42
CA VAL A 21 -42.40 25.41 13.69
C VAL A 21 -42.06 26.73 12.93
N SER A 22 -42.64 26.89 11.73
CA SER A 22 -43.04 28.10 10.97
C SER A 22 -42.17 29.37 10.90
N ALA A 23 -42.02 29.84 9.65
CA ALA A 23 -42.30 31.23 9.31
C ALA A 23 -43.32 31.29 8.16
N ILE A 24 -44.47 31.89 8.47
CA ILE A 24 -45.54 32.32 7.56
C ILE A 24 -45.23 33.75 7.11
N GLY A 25 -45.43 34.02 5.83
CA GLY A 25 -45.54 35.35 5.25
C GLY A 25 -45.23 35.26 3.76
N GLY A 26 -46.05 35.67 2.81
CA GLY A 26 -47.33 36.36 2.78
C GLY A 26 -47.61 36.55 1.29
N ALA A 27 -48.85 36.37 0.88
CA ALA A 27 -49.25 36.22 -0.52
C ALA A 27 -49.43 37.56 -1.28
N ARG A 28 -49.43 37.45 -2.62
CA ARG A 28 -50.26 38.17 -3.64
C ARG A 28 -49.61 39.24 -4.55
N ASN A 29 -49.60 38.87 -5.84
CA ASN A 29 -50.31 39.53 -6.95
C ASN A 29 -49.68 40.73 -7.67
N SER A 30 -49.27 40.53 -8.92
CA SER A 30 -49.63 41.38 -10.07
C SER A 30 -49.32 40.68 -11.40
N GLN A 31 -50.24 40.84 -12.34
CA GLN A 31 -50.32 40.18 -13.64
C GLN A 31 -49.50 40.90 -14.73
N VAL A 32 -48.91 40.10 -15.62
CA VAL A 32 -48.88 40.17 -17.11
C VAL A 32 -48.88 41.54 -17.80
N ALA A 33 -47.83 41.80 -18.60
CA ALA A 33 -47.99 42.40 -19.93
C ALA A 33 -46.88 41.96 -20.89
N LEU A 34 -47.31 41.63 -22.10
CA LEU A 34 -46.66 40.91 -23.18
C LEU A 34 -46.20 41.92 -24.25
N THR A 35 -44.97 41.86 -24.76
CA THR A 35 -44.72 42.14 -26.18
C THR A 35 -43.37 41.60 -26.65
N LYS A 36 -43.40 41.18 -27.92
CA LYS A 36 -42.59 40.20 -28.62
C LYS A 36 -41.92 40.92 -29.78
N LEU A 37 -40.63 40.64 -30.08
CA LEU A 37 -40.11 40.39 -31.44
C LEU A 37 -38.57 40.18 -31.45
N LYS A 38 -38.18 38.93 -31.83
CA LYS A 38 -37.06 38.42 -32.67
C LYS A 38 -35.64 38.98 -32.43
N GLU A 39 -34.56 38.19 -32.42
CA GLU A 39 -34.21 37.06 -33.31
C GLU A 39 -33.09 36.21 -32.67
N ASP A 40 -33.16 34.90 -32.92
CA ASP A 40 -32.13 33.85 -32.95
C ASP A 40 -30.76 34.05 -32.27
N VAL A 41 -30.43 33.18 -31.29
CA VAL A 41 -29.30 32.22 -31.34
C VAL A 41 -29.61 31.07 -30.37
N GLU A 42 -29.68 29.85 -30.90
CA GLU A 42 -29.60 28.59 -30.14
C GLU A 42 -28.27 28.53 -29.36
N GLU A 43 -28.30 28.34 -28.04
CA GLU A 43 -27.44 27.31 -27.45
C GLU A 43 -27.94 26.91 -26.06
N SER A 44 -28.29 25.63 -25.97
CA SER A 44 -28.58 24.91 -24.76
C SER A 44 -27.29 24.76 -23.95
N VAL A 45 -27.11 25.51 -22.87
CA VAL A 45 -26.03 25.24 -21.91
C VAL A 45 -26.63 24.60 -20.67
N VAL A 46 -26.79 23.29 -20.83
CA VAL A 46 -26.67 22.21 -19.84
C VAL A 46 -26.09 22.70 -18.51
N SER A 47 -26.85 22.52 -17.43
CA SER A 47 -26.31 22.53 -16.07
C SER A 47 -25.11 21.59 -16.02
N ASP A 48 -23.92 22.17 -15.95
CA ASP A 48 -22.68 21.45 -15.67
C ASP A 48 -22.89 20.67 -14.37
N THR A 49 -23.14 19.38 -14.55
CA THR A 49 -22.98 18.41 -13.48
C THR A 49 -21.49 18.44 -13.20
N VAL A 50 -21.10 19.13 -12.13
CA VAL A 50 -19.73 19.08 -11.59
C VAL A 50 -19.44 17.61 -11.36
N GLN A 51 -18.75 17.01 -12.32
CA GLN A 51 -18.28 15.64 -12.27
C GLN A 51 -17.18 15.67 -11.21
N GLU A 52 -17.58 15.36 -9.98
CA GLU A 52 -16.70 15.21 -8.82
C GLU A 52 -15.65 14.17 -9.23
N GLN A 53 -14.47 14.64 -9.63
CA GLN A 53 -13.34 13.76 -9.90
C GLN A 53 -13.13 12.94 -8.64
N PRO A 54 -13.08 11.60 -8.72
CA PRO A 54 -12.97 10.77 -7.53
C PRO A 54 -11.72 11.20 -6.80
N ALA A 55 -11.90 11.67 -5.56
CA ALA A 55 -10.81 12.06 -4.69
C ALA A 55 -9.77 10.93 -4.71
N LYS A 56 -8.57 11.23 -5.19
CA LYS A 56 -7.48 10.25 -5.26
C LYS A 56 -7.25 9.72 -3.85
N CYS A 57 -7.53 8.44 -3.65
CA CYS A 57 -7.29 7.80 -2.37
C CYS A 57 -5.92 7.15 -2.38
N ASP A 58 -5.10 7.53 -1.40
CA ASP A 58 -3.82 6.88 -1.17
C ASP A 58 -4.05 5.60 -0.36
N ILE A 59 -3.90 4.45 -1.02
CA ILE A 59 -4.05 3.14 -0.40
C ILE A 59 -2.69 2.65 0.05
N TYR A 60 -2.59 2.28 1.32
CA TYR A 60 -1.36 1.80 1.94
C TYR A 60 -1.49 0.35 2.40
N SER A 61 -0.50 -0.48 2.11
CA SER A 61 -0.37 -1.82 2.68
C SER A 61 0.44 -1.79 3.98
N VAL A 62 -0.13 -2.32 5.06
CA VAL A 62 0.50 -2.41 6.37
C VAL A 62 1.52 -3.55 6.35
N GLN A 63 2.80 -3.20 6.51
CA GLN A 63 3.91 -4.14 6.57
C GLN A 63 4.18 -4.59 8.01
N ARG A 64 4.15 -3.64 8.95
CA ARG A 64 4.32 -3.87 10.39
C ARG A 64 3.44 -2.91 11.16
N SER A 65 2.80 -3.36 12.23
CA SER A 65 1.90 -2.54 13.04
C SER A 65 2.03 -2.92 14.50
N ASP A 66 2.30 -1.93 15.35
CA ASP A 66 2.20 -2.03 16.80
C ASP A 66 0.95 -1.29 17.31
N ALA A 67 0.86 -1.03 18.62
CA ALA A 67 -0.29 -0.36 19.22
C ALA A 67 -0.49 1.09 18.74
N THR A 68 0.59 1.80 18.38
CA THR A 68 0.57 3.25 18.15
C THR A 68 1.17 3.68 16.81
N LYS A 69 2.07 2.86 16.25
CA LYS A 69 2.80 3.16 15.04
C LYS A 69 3.03 1.91 14.18
N GLY A 70 3.54 2.13 12.97
CA GLY A 70 3.88 1.05 12.07
C GLY A 70 4.59 1.50 10.80
N GLU A 71 4.82 0.54 9.92
CA GLU A 71 5.38 0.71 8.59
C GLU A 71 4.32 0.37 7.55
N ALA A 72 4.12 1.25 6.57
CA ALA A 72 3.16 1.06 5.50
C ALA A 72 3.75 1.44 4.13
N LYS A 73 3.43 0.67 3.10
CA LYS A 73 3.84 0.90 1.71
C LYS A 73 2.68 1.55 0.96
N LEU A 74 2.94 2.63 0.22
CA LEU A 74 1.96 3.18 -0.70
C LEU A 74 1.79 2.23 -1.89
N GLU A 75 0.56 1.87 -2.18
CA GLU A 75 0.21 1.00 -3.30
C GLU A 75 -0.27 1.80 -4.52
N GLY A 76 -0.20 1.18 -5.69
CA GLY A 76 -0.66 1.80 -6.94
C GLY A 76 -2.18 2.07 -6.95
N GLY A 77 -2.62 3.02 -7.78
CA GLY A 77 -4.04 3.39 -7.89
C GLY A 77 -4.96 2.26 -8.34
N ASP A 78 -4.42 1.22 -8.95
CA ASP A 78 -5.10 -0.01 -9.40
C ASP A 78 -5.13 -1.13 -8.35
N PHE A 79 -4.50 -0.94 -7.18
CA PHE A 79 -4.41 -1.95 -6.13
C PHE A 79 -5.79 -2.45 -5.65
N LEU A 80 -6.75 -1.54 -5.46
CA LEU A 80 -8.10 -1.89 -5.02
C LEU A 80 -8.85 -2.75 -6.05
N GLU A 81 -8.53 -2.61 -7.33
CA GLU A 81 -9.18 -3.37 -8.41
C GLU A 81 -8.52 -4.73 -8.62
N LYS A 82 -7.19 -4.80 -8.51
CA LYS A 82 -6.40 -6.01 -8.78
C LYS A 82 -6.30 -6.96 -7.59
N GLU A 83 -6.03 -6.42 -6.39
CA GLU A 83 -5.67 -7.24 -5.22
C GLU A 83 -6.86 -7.50 -4.29
N ILE A 84 -7.88 -6.63 -4.33
CA ILE A 84 -9.05 -6.73 -3.46
C ILE A 84 -10.23 -7.25 -4.27
N THR A 85 -10.65 -8.47 -4.00
CA THR A 85 -11.83 -9.09 -4.66
C THR A 85 -13.11 -8.96 -3.83
N ASP A 86 -13.00 -8.77 -2.52
CA ASP A 86 -14.13 -8.66 -1.60
C ASP A 86 -14.84 -7.30 -1.74
N PRO A 87 -16.12 -7.26 -2.16
CA PRO A 87 -16.87 -6.00 -2.31
C PRO A 87 -17.07 -5.26 -0.99
N THR A 88 -17.18 -5.98 0.13
CA THR A 88 -17.34 -5.39 1.46
C THR A 88 -16.10 -4.60 1.84
N LEU A 89 -14.93 -5.18 1.57
CA LEU A 89 -13.65 -4.54 1.82
C LEU A 89 -13.46 -3.30 0.92
N LYS A 90 -13.85 -3.37 -0.35
CA LYS A 90 -13.84 -2.20 -1.25
C LYS A 90 -14.65 -1.05 -0.69
N GLN A 91 -15.85 -1.33 -0.18
CA GLN A 91 -16.73 -0.30 0.39
C GLN A 91 -16.12 0.32 1.67
N GLN A 92 -15.49 -0.49 2.52
CA GLN A 92 -14.78 0.00 3.71
C GLN A 92 -13.62 0.93 3.35
N VAL A 93 -12.82 0.54 2.35
CA VAL A 93 -11.73 1.37 1.83
C VAL A 93 -12.27 2.68 1.28
N GLN A 94 -13.28 2.63 0.41
CA GLN A 94 -13.91 3.83 -0.14
C GLN A 94 -14.43 4.79 0.94
N SER A 95 -15.02 4.25 2.01
CA SER A 95 -15.50 5.05 3.14
C SER A 95 -14.36 5.71 3.91
N ALA A 96 -13.26 4.99 4.15
CA ALA A 96 -12.05 5.52 4.80
C ALA A 96 -11.37 6.59 3.95
N CYS A 97 -11.29 6.34 2.64
CA CYS A 97 -10.80 7.27 1.63
C CYS A 97 -11.60 8.58 1.60
N ALA A 98 -12.94 8.49 1.59
CA ALA A 98 -13.80 9.66 1.62
C ALA A 98 -13.62 10.51 2.89
N THR A 99 -13.24 9.88 4.00
CA THR A 99 -13.06 10.57 5.29
C THR A 99 -11.67 11.21 5.43
N SER A 100 -10.62 10.51 5.01
CA SER A 100 -9.23 10.87 5.37
C SER A 100 -8.28 11.02 4.18
N GLY A 101 -8.75 10.76 2.96
CA GLY A 101 -7.96 10.73 1.73
C GLY A 101 -7.02 9.52 1.62
N LYS A 102 -7.00 8.64 2.63
CA LYS A 102 -6.11 7.48 2.69
C LYS A 102 -6.78 6.28 3.34
N ALA A 103 -6.27 5.10 3.06
CA ALA A 103 -6.72 3.87 3.70
C ALA A 103 -5.56 2.91 3.95
N TYR A 104 -5.52 2.28 5.12
CA TYR A 104 -4.50 1.29 5.48
C TYR A 104 -5.10 -0.10 5.50
N LEU A 105 -4.49 -1.02 4.76
CA LEU A 105 -4.94 -2.40 4.62
C LEU A 105 -3.90 -3.37 5.17
N ALA A 106 -4.33 -4.29 6.02
CA ALA A 106 -3.47 -5.32 6.58
C ALA A 106 -3.72 -6.66 5.90
N LYS A 107 -2.69 -7.51 5.83
CA LYS A 107 -2.82 -8.88 5.32
C LYS A 107 -2.90 -9.86 6.49
N LYS A 108 -3.98 -10.66 6.55
CA LYS A 108 -4.19 -11.70 7.55
C LYS A 108 -4.52 -13.01 6.84
N ASN A 109 -3.75 -14.07 7.10
CA ASN A 109 -3.94 -15.38 6.48
C ASN A 109 -4.06 -15.31 4.95
N SER A 110 -3.20 -14.51 4.32
CA SER A 110 -3.19 -14.25 2.87
C SER A 110 -4.37 -13.43 2.30
N SER A 111 -5.34 -13.03 3.12
CA SER A 111 -6.43 -12.13 2.74
C SER A 111 -6.18 -10.72 3.24
N TRP A 112 -6.54 -9.74 2.42
CA TRP A 112 -6.55 -8.35 2.84
C TRP A 112 -7.73 -8.08 3.77
N ILE A 113 -7.51 -7.27 4.80
CA ILE A 113 -8.52 -6.86 5.76
C ILE A 113 -8.38 -5.38 6.07
N TYR A 114 -9.52 -4.72 6.29
CA TYR A 114 -9.57 -3.38 6.83
C TYR A 114 -9.67 -3.45 8.35
N ARG A 115 -8.80 -2.71 9.03
CA ARG A 115 -8.73 -2.63 10.49
C ARG A 115 -8.92 -1.18 10.92
N PRO A 116 -10.03 -0.83 11.60
CA PRO A 116 -10.25 0.52 12.11
C PRO A 116 -9.10 1.03 12.98
N GLU A 117 -8.46 0.15 13.74
CA GLU A 117 -7.32 0.47 14.60
C GLU A 117 -6.09 0.93 13.84
N ASP A 118 -5.91 0.51 12.59
CA ASP A 118 -4.74 0.90 11.79
C ASP A 118 -4.91 2.29 11.14
N GLN A 119 -6.13 2.79 11.01
CA GLN A 119 -6.39 4.03 10.26
C GLN A 119 -5.88 5.28 10.97
N ASN A 120 -5.77 5.22 12.30
CA ASN A 120 -5.41 6.36 13.16
C ASN A 120 -4.00 6.27 13.75
N LYS A 121 -3.18 5.32 13.29
CA LYS A 121 -1.80 5.13 13.76
C LYS A 121 -0.81 6.06 13.06
N GLN A 122 0.37 6.19 13.66
CA GLN A 122 1.50 6.87 13.04
C GLN A 122 2.23 5.92 12.09
N TRP A 123 2.29 6.28 10.81
CA TRP A 123 2.88 5.42 9.78
C TRP A 123 4.19 6.01 9.26
N THR A 124 5.19 5.16 9.18
CA THR A 124 6.40 5.44 8.41
C THR A 124 6.25 4.83 7.02
N SER A 125 6.36 5.66 5.99
CA SER A 125 6.31 5.20 4.61
C SER A 125 7.57 4.37 4.32
N VAL A 126 7.38 3.08 4.07
CA VAL A 126 8.39 2.27 3.41
C VAL A 126 8.19 2.49 1.92
N SER A 127 9.09 3.23 1.29
CA SER A 127 9.13 3.42 -0.15
C SER A 127 9.17 2.03 -0.80
N GLY A 128 8.00 1.61 -1.28
CA GLY A 128 7.82 0.33 -1.90
C GLY A 128 8.47 0.35 -3.26
N ASP A 129 9.69 -0.17 -3.33
CA ASP A 129 10.29 -0.93 -4.43
C ASP A 129 11.80 -1.14 -4.20
N GLU A 130 12.21 -1.32 -2.95
CA GLU A 130 13.38 -2.15 -2.71
C GLU A 130 12.85 -3.55 -2.44
N GLU A 131 12.61 -4.30 -3.52
CA GLU A 131 12.78 -5.76 -3.44
C GLU A 131 14.06 -5.97 -2.63
N PRO A 132 14.02 -6.69 -1.49
CA PRO A 132 15.15 -6.66 -0.57
C PRO A 132 16.39 -7.09 -1.32
N LYS A 133 17.28 -6.11 -1.56
CA LYS A 133 18.38 -6.21 -2.50
C LYS A 133 19.16 -7.46 -2.16
N CYS A 134 19.30 -8.35 -3.13
CA CYS A 134 20.08 -9.54 -2.91
C CYS A 134 21.52 -9.15 -2.64
N LEU A 135 22.07 -9.58 -1.50
CA LEU A 135 23.47 -9.37 -1.20
C LEU A 135 24.31 -10.39 -1.98
N LEU A 136 25.01 -9.92 -3.00
CA LEU A 136 25.82 -10.76 -3.87
C LEU A 136 27.28 -10.72 -3.43
N TYR A 137 27.92 -11.89 -3.42
CA TYR A 137 29.31 -12.05 -3.01
C TYR A 137 30.08 -12.92 -3.99
N ALA A 138 31.16 -12.40 -4.58
CA ALA A 138 32.08 -13.18 -5.38
C ALA A 138 33.14 -13.84 -4.50
N VAL A 139 33.18 -15.17 -4.49
CA VAL A 139 34.19 -15.97 -3.79
C VAL A 139 35.56 -15.74 -4.45
N GLN A 140 36.49 -15.17 -3.70
CA GLN A 140 37.84 -14.87 -4.16
C GLN A 140 38.79 -16.04 -3.90
N ASN A 141 38.72 -16.61 -2.71
CA ASN A 141 39.56 -17.72 -2.30
C ASN A 141 38.78 -18.62 -1.33
N SER A 142 38.45 -19.83 -1.79
CA SER A 142 37.69 -20.80 -1.00
C SER A 142 38.48 -21.33 0.20
N SER A 143 39.79 -21.57 0.04
CA SER A 143 40.67 -22.07 1.10
C SER A 143 40.81 -21.09 2.26
N GLU A 144 40.89 -19.78 1.95
CA GLU A 144 40.97 -18.71 2.95
C GLU A 144 39.58 -18.19 3.38
N ARG A 145 38.51 -18.77 2.82
CA ARG A 145 37.13 -18.33 3.02
C ARG A 145 36.96 -16.84 2.77
N LYS A 146 37.53 -16.29 1.70
CA LYS A 146 37.40 -14.87 1.35
C LYS A 146 36.36 -14.65 0.25
N ALA A 147 35.46 -13.71 0.47
CA ALA A 147 34.46 -13.27 -0.51
C ALA A 147 34.37 -11.75 -0.57
N LYS A 148 34.07 -11.20 -1.75
CA LYS A 148 33.94 -9.76 -1.99
C LYS A 148 32.51 -9.41 -2.37
N SER A 149 31.97 -8.33 -1.82
CA SER A 149 30.63 -7.86 -2.23
C SER A 149 30.65 -7.37 -3.69
N VAL A 150 29.64 -7.76 -4.45
CA VAL A 150 29.45 -7.38 -5.84
C VAL A 150 28.03 -6.87 -6.08
N ASN A 151 27.81 -6.19 -7.20
CA ASN A 151 26.52 -5.63 -7.59
C ASN A 151 25.87 -6.45 -8.73
N GLU A 152 24.68 -6.05 -9.17
CA GLU A 152 23.99 -6.72 -10.28
C GLU A 152 24.72 -6.58 -11.62
N GLU A 153 25.52 -5.54 -11.81
CA GLU A 153 26.34 -5.39 -13.03
C GLU A 153 27.36 -6.54 -13.14
N PHE A 154 27.87 -7.03 -12.00
CA PHE A 154 28.69 -8.22 -11.97
C PHE A 154 27.93 -9.44 -12.51
N LEU A 155 26.66 -9.64 -12.12
CA LEU A 155 25.85 -10.75 -12.66
C LEU A 155 25.71 -10.65 -14.18
N LYS A 156 25.39 -9.46 -14.69
CA LYS A 156 25.19 -9.22 -16.12
C LYS A 156 26.45 -9.48 -16.93
N LYS A 157 27.62 -9.17 -16.36
CA LYS A 157 28.92 -9.27 -17.04
C LYS A 157 29.58 -10.64 -16.91
N GLU A 158 29.55 -11.22 -15.71
CA GLU A 158 30.39 -12.36 -15.34
C GLU A 158 29.63 -13.69 -15.30
N VAL A 159 28.32 -13.66 -15.07
CA VAL A 159 27.44 -14.85 -15.08
C VAL A 159 26.78 -14.97 -16.45
N LYS A 160 27.37 -15.79 -17.31
CA LYS A 160 26.92 -15.94 -18.71
C LYS A 160 25.77 -16.94 -18.88
N ASP A 161 25.69 -17.92 -18.00
CA ASP A 161 24.70 -18.99 -18.07
C ASP A 161 23.38 -18.55 -17.41
N GLU A 162 22.29 -18.56 -18.17
CA GLU A 162 20.95 -18.21 -17.68
C GLU A 162 20.45 -19.16 -16.60
N SER A 163 20.84 -20.44 -16.64
CA SER A 163 20.51 -21.40 -15.58
C SER A 163 21.18 -21.02 -14.26
N GLU A 164 22.39 -20.47 -14.31
CA GLU A 164 23.10 -20.00 -13.13
C GLU A 164 22.47 -18.72 -12.57
N LYS A 165 22.02 -17.80 -13.43
CA LYS A 165 21.25 -16.61 -13.01
C LYS A 165 19.97 -17.01 -12.27
N GLN A 166 19.22 -17.97 -12.80
CA GLN A 166 18.00 -18.46 -12.16
C GLN A 166 18.28 -19.04 -10.76
N LYS A 167 19.39 -19.79 -10.60
CA LYS A 167 19.78 -20.32 -9.28
C LYS A 167 20.17 -19.23 -8.29
N ILE A 168 20.81 -18.17 -8.76
CA ILE A 168 21.15 -16.99 -7.96
C ILE A 168 19.86 -16.31 -7.50
N ASP A 169 18.92 -16.05 -8.41
CA ASP A 169 17.63 -15.44 -8.09
C ASP A 169 16.84 -16.26 -7.08
N ASP A 170 16.82 -17.58 -7.24
CA ASP A 170 16.18 -18.50 -6.29
C ASP A 170 16.85 -18.46 -4.91
N ALA A 171 18.18 -18.39 -4.85
CA ALA A 171 18.92 -18.26 -3.60
C ALA A 171 18.67 -16.91 -2.92
N CYS A 172 18.61 -15.84 -3.72
CA CYS A 172 18.25 -14.49 -3.28
C CYS A 172 16.85 -14.43 -2.69
N LYS A 173 15.86 -15.06 -3.33
CA LYS A 173 14.48 -15.16 -2.82
C LYS A 173 14.40 -15.89 -1.48
N ARG A 174 15.21 -16.95 -1.29
CA ARG A 174 15.19 -17.77 -0.06
C ARG A 174 15.97 -17.15 1.09
N THR A 175 17.14 -16.59 0.81
CA THR A 175 18.13 -16.26 1.86
C THR A 175 18.57 -14.80 1.86
N ARG A 176 18.10 -14.00 0.90
CA ARG A 176 18.48 -12.59 0.69
C ARG A 176 19.97 -12.37 0.37
N LYS A 177 20.72 -13.44 0.11
CA LYS A 177 22.13 -13.38 -0.29
C LYS A 177 22.49 -14.53 -1.23
N ALA A 178 23.54 -14.36 -2.01
CA ALA A 178 24.11 -15.42 -2.83
C ALA A 178 25.62 -15.29 -2.93
N TYR A 179 26.32 -16.42 -2.77
CA TYR A 179 27.75 -16.53 -3.03
C TYR A 179 27.98 -17.12 -4.42
N LEU A 180 28.77 -16.41 -5.22
CA LEU A 180 29.11 -16.78 -6.59
C LEU A 180 30.52 -17.32 -6.63
N ALA A 181 30.72 -18.43 -7.33
CA ALA A 181 32.02 -19.02 -7.54
C ALA A 181 32.40 -19.00 -9.00
N ASN A 182 33.69 -18.88 -9.28
CA ASN A 182 34.22 -19.15 -10.60
C ASN A 182 34.14 -20.67 -10.86
N LEU A 183 33.32 -21.07 -11.82
CA LEU A 183 33.06 -22.47 -12.21
C LEU A 183 34.05 -22.97 -13.27
N GLY A 184 35.04 -22.15 -13.65
CA GLY A 184 36.08 -22.47 -14.63
C GLY A 184 35.95 -21.68 -15.93
N SER A 185 36.96 -21.80 -16.78
CA SER A 185 37.14 -20.99 -18.00
C SER A 185 35.99 -21.08 -19.01
N SER A 186 35.30 -22.23 -19.09
CA SER A 186 34.19 -22.45 -20.01
C SER A 186 32.82 -22.05 -19.44
N LYS A 187 32.66 -22.04 -18.12
CA LYS A 187 31.38 -21.78 -17.44
C LYS A 187 31.29 -20.38 -16.83
N GLY A 188 32.42 -19.73 -16.58
CA GLY A 188 32.46 -18.41 -15.96
C GLY A 188 32.03 -18.43 -14.50
N TRP A 189 31.43 -17.34 -14.03
CA TRP A 189 30.89 -17.25 -12.68
C TRP A 189 29.48 -17.83 -12.61
N GLY A 190 29.14 -18.45 -11.48
CA GLY A 190 27.81 -19.01 -11.27
C GLY A 190 27.53 -19.37 -9.82
N TYR A 191 26.39 -19.99 -9.61
CA TYR A 191 25.93 -20.43 -8.30
C TYR A 191 26.61 -21.74 -7.90
N ARG A 192 27.19 -21.76 -6.70
CA ARG A 192 27.71 -22.99 -6.11
C ARG A 192 27.03 -23.27 -4.77
N SER A 193 26.25 -24.35 -4.71
CA SER A 193 25.47 -24.71 -3.52
C SER A 193 26.33 -24.92 -2.27
N SER A 194 27.54 -25.49 -2.42
CA SER A 194 28.47 -25.72 -1.30
C SER A 194 28.91 -24.44 -0.62
N ASP A 195 28.89 -23.31 -1.31
CA ASP A 195 29.44 -22.05 -0.80
C ASP A 195 28.39 -21.25 -0.01
N GLN A 196 27.11 -21.62 -0.11
CA GLN A 196 26.02 -20.85 0.51
C GLN A 196 25.93 -21.02 2.02
N SER A 197 26.40 -22.14 2.55
CA SER A 197 26.39 -22.48 3.98
C SER A 197 27.72 -22.18 4.69
N VAL A 198 28.73 -21.71 3.94
CA VAL A 198 30.06 -21.40 4.48
C VAL A 198 30.05 -20.02 5.14
N GLN A 199 30.77 -19.89 6.25
CA GLN A 199 31.08 -18.59 6.85
C GLN A 199 32.26 -17.96 6.11
N TRP A 200 31.99 -16.87 5.40
CA TRP A 200 32.97 -16.13 4.61
C TRP A 200 33.48 -14.89 5.35
N ASN A 201 34.78 -14.65 5.23
CA ASN A 201 35.44 -13.40 5.55
C ASN A 201 35.21 -12.42 4.38
N LEU A 202 34.43 -11.37 4.65
CA LEU A 202 34.16 -10.35 3.64
C LEU A 202 35.37 -9.43 3.51
N VAL A 203 35.89 -9.33 2.29
CA VAL A 203 37.01 -8.46 1.92
C VAL A 203 36.50 -7.36 0.98
N SER A 204 37.10 -6.17 1.09
CA SER A 204 36.78 -5.01 0.25
C SER A 204 37.38 -5.09 -1.15
#